data_AF-A0A7S1DXZ2-F1
#
_entry.id   AF-A0A7S1DXZ2-F1
#
_cell.length_a   1.000
_cell.length_b   1.000
_cell.length_c   1.000
_cell.angle_alpha   90.00
_cell.angle_beta   90.00
_cell.angle_gamma   90.00
#
_symmetry.space_group_name_H-M   'P 1'
#
loop_
_entity.id
_entity.type
_entity.pdbx_description
1 polymer ?
#
loop_
_entity_poly.entity_id
_entity_poly.type
_entity_poly.pdbx_seq_one_letter_code
_entity_poly.pdbx_strand_id
1 'polypeptide(L)'
;RAFTGSCLKVEHNPRARMPSLVRHAAASTPWLRAARSLSVRALAHSAGSAPRPVAFKLGARGGAGAQPRIHGTPGALGVSRGAERRWVTGGRTGDAVAAPGGRVEAAAVAMDPQAEVLGGLRAHAAEAAAGAASAERKGERVAKKASLPTLYAELGKAKLSGLVTFTAAAGFVVASPLGGPLNLAGLACCSAGTMLAAMGASAYNQASEVTNDRRMKRTARRPVVTGALSVPHAFAAATASSLAGVGLLYATVNPLTAGLGAANVVLYAAVYTPLKQVSFWNTWVGAVVGAIPPMMGYAAATGGLSVGAWVMGGILFSWQMPHFLTLAYMHRGDYLAGGYHMLPKEPGSAALRRATVACLRHVAYLQGLCMAAASPLVGIVTPWFLLEATLLNAVFGYCAVRFHREGAQGGQGS
;
A
#
# COMPACT_ATOMS: atom_id res chain seq x y z
N ARG A 1 -20.78 -12.01 78.95
CA ARG A 1 -21.81 -11.86 77.90
C ARG A 1 -21.23 -12.50 76.65
N ALA A 2 -21.34 -13.83 76.58
CA ALA A 2 -22.27 -14.54 75.69
C ALA A 2 -21.66 -14.62 74.26
N PHE A 3 -21.04 -15.76 73.93
CA PHE A 3 -21.65 -16.89 73.19
C PHE A 3 -21.78 -16.53 71.69
N THR A 4 -21.42 -17.27 70.64
CA THR A 4 -21.08 -18.70 70.33
C THR A 4 -20.93 -18.74 68.78
N GLY A 5 -20.29 -19.66 68.05
CA GLY A 5 -19.62 -20.96 68.24
C GLY A 5 -18.78 -21.21 66.95
N SER A 6 -17.65 -21.94 66.95
CA SER A 6 -17.53 -23.42 66.94
C SER A 6 -18.44 -24.07 65.88
N CYS A 7 -18.06 -25.03 65.04
CA CYS A 7 -16.82 -25.78 64.77
C CYS A 7 -17.14 -26.71 63.57
N LEU A 8 -16.12 -27.42 63.06
CA LEU A 8 -16.15 -28.63 62.18
C LEU A 8 -16.29 -28.41 60.66
N LYS A 9 -15.29 -28.69 59.80
CA LYS A 9 -14.51 -29.92 59.52
C LYS A 9 -15.28 -30.90 58.61
N VAL A 10 -14.93 -30.94 57.32
CA VAL A 10 -15.20 -32.03 56.35
C VAL A 10 -14.04 -32.00 55.33
N GLU A 11 -13.00 -32.82 55.48
CA GLU A 11 -12.86 -34.21 54.99
C GLU A 11 -12.54 -34.29 53.47
N HIS A 12 -11.34 -34.83 53.19
CA HIS A 12 -10.81 -35.13 51.87
C HIS A 12 -11.51 -36.38 51.32
N ASN A 13 -12.10 -36.30 50.12
CA ASN A 13 -12.53 -37.50 49.38
C ASN A 13 -12.13 -37.39 47.90
N PRO A 14 -11.19 -38.22 47.40
CA PRO A 14 -10.86 -38.32 45.99
C PRO A 14 -11.71 -39.43 45.36
N ARG A 15 -12.82 -39.06 44.71
CA ARG A 15 -13.53 -39.76 43.61
C ARG A 15 -15.00 -39.32 43.61
N ALA A 16 -15.35 -38.34 42.78
CA ALA A 16 -16.73 -38.10 42.40
C ALA A 16 -16.82 -37.72 40.92
N ARG A 17 -17.47 -38.64 40.20
CA ARG A 17 -17.86 -38.74 38.79
C ARG A 17 -18.17 -37.42 38.05
N MET A 18 -17.69 -37.36 36.80
CA MET A 18 -18.11 -36.43 35.75
C MET A 18 -19.62 -36.48 35.49
N PRO A 19 -20.29 -35.34 35.32
CA PRO A 19 -21.53 -35.25 34.56
C PRO A 19 -21.25 -34.87 33.10
N SER A 20 -21.83 -35.65 32.21
CA SER A 20 -21.86 -35.52 30.76
C SER A 20 -22.50 -34.21 30.27
N LEU A 21 -21.71 -33.31 29.69
CA LEU A 21 -22.19 -32.24 28.80
C LEU A 21 -21.30 -32.09 27.56
N VAL A 22 -20.93 -33.23 26.94
CA VAL A 22 -20.08 -33.31 25.74
C VAL A 22 -20.87 -33.59 24.45
N ARG A 23 -22.21 -33.47 24.43
CA ARG A 23 -22.99 -33.81 23.21
C ARG A 23 -23.96 -32.77 22.66
N HIS A 24 -23.92 -31.51 23.11
CA HIS A 24 -24.81 -30.47 22.56
C HIS A 24 -24.15 -29.12 22.19
N ALA A 25 -22.82 -29.07 22.02
CA ALA A 25 -22.11 -27.85 21.58
C ALA A 25 -21.43 -27.96 20.20
N ALA A 26 -21.83 -28.94 19.38
CA ALA A 26 -21.28 -29.14 18.02
C ALA A 26 -22.19 -28.63 16.90
N ALA A 27 -23.32 -27.97 17.21
CA ALA A 27 -24.37 -27.69 16.23
C ALA A 27 -24.94 -26.27 16.27
N SER A 28 -24.12 -25.22 16.35
CA SER A 28 -24.51 -23.86 15.89
C SER A 28 -23.38 -22.84 15.99
N THR A 29 -22.47 -22.80 15.01
CA THR A 29 -21.59 -21.64 14.79
C THR A 29 -21.72 -21.16 13.35
N PRO A 30 -22.64 -20.22 13.07
CA PRO A 30 -22.83 -19.62 11.74
C PRO A 30 -21.54 -19.00 11.16
N TRP A 31 -20.58 -18.59 12.01
CA TRP A 31 -19.33 -17.97 11.54
C TRP A 31 -18.44 -18.92 10.76
N LEU A 32 -18.39 -20.22 11.10
CA LEU A 32 -17.46 -21.16 10.46
C LEU A 32 -17.88 -21.46 9.02
N ARG A 33 -19.20 -21.43 8.76
CA ARG A 33 -19.77 -21.50 7.41
C ARG A 33 -19.56 -20.20 6.63
N ALA A 34 -19.67 -19.04 7.29
CA ALA A 34 -19.38 -17.75 6.67
C ALA A 34 -17.90 -17.65 6.24
N ALA A 35 -16.97 -18.06 7.10
CA ALA A 35 -15.53 -18.08 6.82
C ALA A 35 -15.17 -19.00 5.64
N ARG A 36 -15.71 -20.23 5.61
CA ARG A 36 -15.50 -21.15 4.46
C ARG A 36 -16.08 -20.60 3.16
N SER A 37 -17.25 -19.95 3.20
CA SER A 37 -17.89 -19.39 2.00
C SER A 37 -17.15 -18.17 1.43
N LEU A 38 -16.43 -17.42 2.28
CA LEU A 38 -15.57 -16.31 1.89
C LEU A 38 -14.24 -16.79 1.30
N SER A 39 -13.65 -17.85 1.86
CA SER A 39 -12.42 -18.46 1.32
C SER A 39 -12.64 -19.07 -0.06
N VAL A 40 -13.74 -19.77 -0.29
CA VAL A 40 -14.04 -20.39 -1.60
C VAL A 40 -14.37 -19.33 -2.66
N ARG A 41 -15.06 -18.23 -2.31
CA ARG A 41 -15.30 -17.11 -3.24
C ARG A 41 -14.03 -16.30 -3.52
N ALA A 42 -13.12 -16.14 -2.56
CA ALA A 42 -11.83 -15.49 -2.77
C ALA A 42 -10.91 -16.30 -3.69
N LEU A 43 -10.92 -17.64 -3.60
CA LEU A 43 -10.19 -18.53 -4.51
C LEU A 43 -10.81 -18.57 -5.92
N ALA A 44 -12.14 -18.52 -6.05
CA ALA A 44 -12.81 -18.48 -7.35
C ALA A 44 -12.60 -17.15 -8.10
N HIS A 45 -12.49 -16.02 -7.39
CA HIS A 45 -12.19 -14.72 -8.00
C HIS A 45 -10.71 -14.52 -8.38
N SER A 46 -9.78 -15.29 -7.82
CA SER A 46 -8.36 -15.23 -8.22
C SER A 46 -8.01 -16.14 -9.41
N ALA A 47 -8.93 -17.00 -9.86
CA ALA A 47 -8.73 -17.90 -10.99
C ALA A 47 -9.24 -17.34 -12.34
N GLY A 48 -9.87 -16.16 -12.34
CA GLY A 48 -10.51 -15.55 -13.51
C GLY A 48 -9.62 -14.61 -14.33
N SER A 49 -8.38 -14.98 -14.64
CA SER A 49 -7.54 -14.26 -15.63
C SER A 49 -6.26 -15.04 -16.02
N ALA A 50 -6.39 -16.34 -16.27
CA ALA A 50 -5.34 -17.08 -16.98
C ALA A 50 -5.44 -16.81 -18.49
N PRO A 51 -4.36 -16.40 -19.19
CA PRO A 51 -4.36 -16.34 -20.65
C PRO A 51 -4.43 -17.75 -21.24
N ARG A 52 -5.22 -17.91 -22.31
CA ARG A 52 -5.39 -19.15 -23.08
C ARG A 52 -4.03 -19.70 -23.55
N PRO A 53 -3.80 -21.03 -23.53
CA PRO A 53 -2.59 -21.61 -24.09
C PRO A 53 -2.59 -21.45 -25.62
N VAL A 54 -1.50 -20.89 -26.15
CA VAL A 54 -1.19 -20.92 -27.58
C VAL A 54 -0.82 -22.36 -27.94
N ALA A 55 -1.60 -22.98 -28.81
CA ALA A 55 -1.34 -24.30 -29.33
C ALA A 55 -0.08 -24.28 -30.22
N PHE A 56 1.00 -24.90 -29.73
CA PHE A 56 2.19 -25.18 -30.53
C PHE A 56 1.91 -26.46 -31.34
N LYS A 57 1.72 -26.32 -32.66
CA LYS A 57 1.65 -27.46 -33.58
C LYS A 57 3.04 -28.12 -33.65
N LEU A 58 3.17 -29.31 -33.05
CA LEU A 58 4.26 -30.23 -33.41
C LEU A 58 4.01 -30.72 -34.85
N GLY A 59 4.80 -30.22 -35.79
CA GLY A 59 4.97 -30.82 -37.11
C GLY A 59 6.08 -31.87 -37.05
N ALA A 60 5.71 -33.13 -37.14
CA ALA A 60 6.64 -34.23 -37.38
C ALA A 60 7.14 -34.22 -38.83
N ARG A 61 8.46 -34.27 -39.02
CA ARG A 61 9.22 -34.78 -40.20
C ARG A 61 10.68 -34.77 -39.74
N GLY A 62 11.32 -35.92 -39.50
CA GLY A 62 11.70 -36.87 -40.55
C GLY A 62 13.09 -36.46 -41.04
N GLY A 63 14.14 -37.06 -40.45
CA GLY A 63 15.52 -36.69 -40.70
C GLY A 63 16.07 -37.17 -42.04
N ALA A 64 17.20 -36.59 -42.44
CA ALA A 64 18.33 -37.28 -43.08
C ALA A 64 19.39 -36.24 -43.50
N GLY A 65 20.65 -36.49 -43.13
CA GLY A 65 21.78 -36.38 -44.06
C GLY A 65 22.53 -35.06 -44.18
N ALA A 66 23.85 -35.18 -43.97
CA ALA A 66 24.95 -34.46 -44.64
C ALA A 66 25.57 -33.23 -43.94
N GLN A 67 26.71 -33.51 -43.28
CA GLN A 67 27.92 -32.64 -43.21
C GLN A 67 28.60 -32.54 -44.59
N PRO A 68 29.41 -31.51 -44.93
CA PRO A 68 30.74 -31.22 -44.31
C PRO A 68 31.03 -29.72 -44.03
N ARG A 69 31.83 -29.39 -42.99
CA ARG A 69 33.23 -28.87 -43.00
C ARG A 69 33.61 -28.04 -44.27
N ILE A 70 34.29 -26.88 -44.22
CA ILE A 70 35.72 -26.66 -43.90
C ILE A 70 36.04 -25.11 -43.98
N HIS A 71 36.97 -24.60 -43.13
CA HIS A 71 37.85 -23.37 -43.17
C HIS A 71 37.25 -21.98 -43.44
N GLY A 72 37.80 -20.84 -42.98
CA GLY A 72 39.06 -20.47 -42.33
C GLY A 72 39.05 -18.95 -41.99
N THR A 73 40.00 -18.53 -41.17
CA THR A 73 40.17 -17.22 -40.49
C THR A 73 40.70 -16.07 -41.42
N PRO A 74 41.27 -14.96 -40.90
CA PRO A 74 40.65 -13.65 -40.62
C PRO A 74 41.27 -12.50 -41.47
N GLY A 75 40.76 -11.26 -41.40
CA GLY A 75 41.39 -10.14 -42.11
C GLY A 75 40.81 -8.76 -41.82
N ALA A 76 41.66 -7.86 -41.35
CA ALA A 76 41.36 -6.51 -40.91
C ALA A 76 41.45 -5.44 -42.03
N LEU A 77 41.08 -4.21 -41.65
CA LEU A 77 41.47 -2.89 -42.20
C LEU A 77 40.79 -2.41 -43.48
N GLY A 78 40.23 -1.19 -43.41
CA GLY A 78 39.79 -0.45 -44.59
C GLY A 78 38.97 0.80 -44.28
N VAL A 79 39.66 1.92 -44.08
CA VAL A 79 39.14 3.29 -44.01
C VAL A 79 38.36 3.65 -45.29
N SER A 80 37.26 4.42 -45.19
CA SER A 80 37.03 5.66 -45.98
C SER A 80 35.59 6.20 -45.95
N ARG A 81 35.50 7.46 -45.50
CA ARG A 81 34.78 8.62 -46.08
C ARG A 81 33.41 8.42 -46.77
N GLY A 82 32.41 9.10 -46.19
CA GLY A 82 31.59 10.13 -46.84
C GLY A 82 30.89 9.76 -48.14
N ALA A 83 29.62 9.35 -48.04
CA ALA A 83 28.71 9.25 -49.17
C ALA A 83 27.48 10.15 -48.93
N GLU A 84 27.44 11.26 -49.67
CA GLU A 84 26.25 12.08 -49.89
C GLU A 84 25.16 11.25 -50.58
N ARG A 85 23.94 11.31 -50.04
CA ARG A 85 22.77 10.69 -50.63
C ARG A 85 22.12 11.64 -51.63
N ARG A 86 22.32 11.34 -52.91
CA ARG A 86 21.60 11.88 -54.06
C ARG A 86 20.22 11.21 -54.14
N TRP A 87 19.15 12.00 -54.04
CA TRP A 87 17.78 11.55 -54.30
C TRP A 87 17.54 11.42 -55.81
N VAL A 88 16.95 10.29 -56.18
CA VAL A 88 16.49 9.94 -57.53
C VAL A 88 15.04 10.42 -57.66
N THR A 89 14.74 11.24 -58.67
CA THR A 89 13.39 11.45 -59.18
C THR A 89 13.28 10.83 -60.57
N GLY A 90 12.30 9.93 -60.73
CA GLY A 90 12.01 9.26 -61.98
C GLY A 90 11.24 10.16 -62.95
N GLY A 91 11.74 10.25 -64.18
CA GLY A 91 11.03 10.83 -65.32
C GLY A 91 10.36 9.76 -66.18
N ARG A 92 9.15 10.04 -66.64
CA ARG A 92 8.53 9.40 -67.81
C ARG A 92 8.39 10.45 -68.93
N THR A 93 8.66 9.98 -70.13
CA THR A 93 8.74 10.64 -71.43
C THR A 93 7.38 11.01 -72.02
N GLY A 94 7.33 12.04 -72.87
CA GLY A 94 6.21 12.28 -73.78
C GLY A 94 6.22 13.66 -74.45
N ASP A 95 6.84 13.71 -75.62
CA ASP A 95 6.55 14.48 -76.83
C ASP A 95 6.52 16.02 -76.88
N ALA A 96 7.21 16.51 -77.90
CA ALA A 96 7.48 17.90 -78.25
C ALA A 96 6.41 18.49 -79.17
N VAL A 97 6.02 19.74 -78.93
CA VAL A 97 5.55 20.69 -79.95
C VAL A 97 6.06 22.08 -79.57
N ALA A 98 6.73 22.76 -80.50
CA ALA A 98 7.28 24.10 -80.34
C ALA A 98 6.30 25.16 -80.89
N ALA A 99 6.09 26.25 -80.15
CA ALA A 99 5.68 27.58 -80.63
C ALA A 99 5.98 28.66 -79.55
N PRO A 100 6.18 29.94 -79.92
CA PRO A 100 7.15 30.80 -79.22
C PRO A 100 6.52 31.87 -78.30
N GLY A 101 7.32 32.32 -77.33
CA GLY A 101 7.24 33.68 -76.80
C GLY A 101 6.26 33.92 -75.65
N GLY A 102 6.73 33.73 -74.41
CA GLY A 102 6.07 34.26 -73.22
C GLY A 102 7.06 34.31 -72.06
N ARG A 103 7.41 35.53 -71.60
CA ARG A 103 8.17 35.71 -70.35
C ARG A 103 7.28 35.21 -69.20
N VAL A 104 7.72 34.16 -68.51
CA VAL A 104 7.16 33.78 -67.21
C VAL A 104 8.07 34.39 -66.15
N GLU A 105 7.60 35.45 -65.50
CA GLU A 105 8.19 35.91 -64.24
C GLU A 105 8.01 34.80 -63.20
N ALA A 106 9.11 34.12 -62.87
CA ALA A 106 9.17 33.26 -61.70
C ALA A 106 9.18 34.17 -60.46
N ALA A 107 8.00 34.44 -59.90
CA ALA A 107 7.88 34.98 -58.55
C ALA A 107 8.42 33.93 -57.57
N ALA A 108 9.69 34.07 -57.18
CA ALA A 108 10.27 33.33 -56.09
C ALA A 108 9.55 33.73 -54.79
N VAL A 109 8.59 32.91 -54.37
CA VAL A 109 8.05 32.99 -53.01
C VAL A 109 9.17 32.55 -52.08
N ALA A 110 9.88 33.51 -51.51
CA ALA A 110 10.81 33.27 -50.42
C ALA A 110 10.01 32.72 -49.23
N MET A 111 10.02 31.40 -49.06
CA MET A 111 9.52 30.79 -47.83
C MET A 111 10.52 31.10 -46.73
N ASP A 112 10.09 31.91 -45.76
CA ASP A 112 10.83 32.20 -44.54
C ASP A 112 10.89 30.94 -43.66
N PRO A 113 12.06 30.28 -43.50
CA PRO A 113 12.21 29.07 -42.70
C PRO A 113 11.88 29.31 -41.21
N GLN A 114 11.97 30.56 -40.73
CA GLN A 114 11.66 30.90 -39.35
C GLN A 114 10.15 30.93 -39.08
N ALA A 115 9.35 31.32 -40.07
CA ALA A 115 7.89 31.34 -39.98
C ALA A 115 7.30 29.92 -39.85
N GLU A 116 7.89 28.94 -40.51
CA GLU A 116 7.45 27.54 -40.47
C GLU A 116 7.77 26.87 -39.11
N VAL A 117 8.96 27.14 -38.56
CA VAL A 117 9.36 26.66 -37.23
C VAL A 117 8.49 27.27 -36.11
N LEU A 118 8.21 28.57 -36.20
CA LEU A 118 7.29 29.25 -35.27
C LEU A 118 5.85 28.75 -35.41
N GLY A 119 5.41 28.41 -36.63
CA GLY A 119 4.12 27.76 -36.89
C GLY A 119 4.01 26.38 -36.25
N GLY A 120 5.04 25.54 -36.39
CA GLY A 120 5.11 24.21 -35.77
C GLY A 120 5.09 24.25 -34.23
N LEU A 121 5.83 25.19 -33.64
CA LEU A 121 5.83 25.40 -32.18
C LEU A 121 4.46 25.85 -31.66
N ARG A 122 3.77 26.74 -32.38
CA ARG A 122 2.40 27.18 -32.05
C ARG A 122 1.39 26.04 -32.18
N ALA A 123 1.52 25.20 -33.20
CA ALA A 123 0.66 24.03 -33.40
C ALA A 123 0.81 23.01 -32.26
N HIS A 124 2.05 22.68 -31.87
CA HIS A 124 2.29 21.79 -30.73
C HIS A 124 1.83 22.39 -29.39
N ALA A 125 1.99 23.70 -29.19
CA ALA A 125 1.46 24.37 -28.00
C ALA A 125 -0.08 24.34 -27.97
N ALA A 126 -0.74 24.53 -29.11
CA ALA A 126 -2.20 24.46 -29.23
C ALA A 126 -2.72 23.04 -29.00
N GLU A 127 -2.03 22.02 -29.52
CA GLU A 127 -2.39 20.61 -29.33
C GLU A 127 -2.20 20.16 -27.87
N ALA A 128 -1.12 20.61 -27.22
CA ALA A 128 -0.90 20.41 -25.79
C ALA A 128 -1.98 21.09 -24.93
N ALA A 129 -2.37 22.32 -25.28
CA ALA A 129 -3.44 23.05 -24.60
C ALA A 129 -4.81 22.38 -24.79
N ALA A 130 -5.11 21.89 -25.99
CA ALA A 130 -6.34 21.14 -26.28
C ALA A 130 -6.38 19.80 -25.52
N GLY A 131 -5.24 19.10 -25.43
CA GLY A 131 -5.08 17.88 -24.63
C GLY A 131 -5.31 18.13 -23.13
N ALA A 132 -4.78 19.24 -22.61
CA ALA A 132 -5.01 19.66 -21.22
C ALA A 132 -6.50 19.97 -20.96
N ALA A 133 -7.15 20.75 -21.83
CA ALA A 133 -8.57 21.10 -21.71
C ALA A 133 -9.51 19.88 -21.83
N SER A 134 -9.16 18.91 -22.68
CA SER A 134 -9.92 17.66 -22.81
C SER A 134 -9.76 16.76 -21.58
N ALA A 135 -8.57 16.74 -20.95
CA ALA A 135 -8.34 16.01 -19.71
C ALA A 135 -9.11 16.65 -18.54
N GLU A 136 -9.18 17.98 -18.50
CA GLU A 136 -9.91 18.76 -17.50
C GLU A 136 -11.43 18.51 -17.60
N ARG A 137 -12.03 18.61 -18.80
CA ARG A 137 -13.46 18.28 -19.03
C ARG A 137 -13.81 16.84 -18.69
N LYS A 138 -12.88 15.91 -18.89
CA LYS A 138 -13.06 14.49 -18.53
C LYS A 138 -13.01 14.30 -17.01
N GLY A 139 -12.15 15.05 -16.32
CA GLY A 139 -12.12 15.14 -14.85
C GLY A 139 -13.42 15.67 -14.27
N GLU A 140 -13.96 16.77 -14.83
CA GLU A 140 -15.24 17.36 -14.42
C GLU A 140 -16.43 16.39 -14.57
N ARG A 141 -16.50 15.63 -15.69
CA ARG A 141 -17.59 14.66 -15.91
C ARG A 141 -17.54 13.49 -14.93
N VAL A 142 -16.35 13.05 -14.53
CA VAL A 142 -16.18 11.98 -13.54
C VAL A 142 -16.51 12.49 -12.13
N ALA A 143 -16.09 13.72 -11.80
CA ALA A 143 -16.43 14.37 -10.54
C ALA A 143 -17.94 14.57 -10.36
N LYS A 144 -18.65 14.94 -11.44
CA LYS A 144 -20.12 15.12 -11.43
C LYS A 144 -20.94 13.87 -11.12
N LYS A 145 -20.33 12.66 -11.16
CA LYS A 145 -21.06 11.40 -10.93
C LYS A 145 -20.84 10.81 -9.52
N ALA A 146 -19.87 11.31 -8.75
CA ALA A 146 -19.60 10.84 -7.41
C ALA A 146 -20.37 11.68 -6.36
N SER A 147 -21.05 11.02 -5.43
CA SER A 147 -21.73 11.72 -4.33
C SER A 147 -20.71 12.36 -3.38
N LEU A 148 -21.03 13.51 -2.78
CA LEU A 148 -20.15 14.19 -1.82
C LEU A 148 -19.68 13.26 -0.68
N PRO A 149 -20.54 12.44 -0.04
CA PRO A 149 -20.09 11.48 0.98
C PRO A 149 -19.05 10.48 0.46
N THR A 150 -19.20 10.02 -0.78
CA THR A 150 -18.21 9.13 -1.42
C THR A 150 -16.87 9.84 -1.59
N LEU A 151 -16.86 11.10 -2.04
CA LEU A 151 -15.63 11.88 -2.21
C LEU A 151 -14.89 12.09 -0.88
N TYR A 152 -15.61 12.42 0.20
CA TYR A 152 -15.01 12.55 1.53
C TYR A 152 -14.54 11.22 2.11
N ALA A 153 -15.29 10.13 1.87
CA ALA A 153 -14.88 8.79 2.29
C ALA A 153 -13.60 8.33 1.56
N GLU A 154 -13.46 8.67 0.27
CA GLU A 154 -12.25 8.41 -0.50
C GLU A 154 -11.08 9.30 -0.06
N LEU A 155 -11.33 10.59 0.18
CA LEU A 155 -10.33 11.55 0.67
C LEU A 155 -9.75 11.11 2.02
N GLY A 156 -10.63 10.77 2.97
CA GLY A 156 -10.24 10.29 4.30
C GLY A 156 -9.86 8.81 4.36
N LYS A 157 -9.85 8.09 3.22
CA LYS A 157 -9.61 6.64 3.14
C LYS A 157 -10.40 5.85 4.18
N ALA A 158 -11.72 6.07 4.25
CA ALA A 158 -12.58 5.59 5.34
C ALA A 158 -12.41 4.10 5.68
N LYS A 159 -12.20 3.21 4.70
CA LYS A 159 -11.94 1.79 4.96
C LYS A 159 -10.62 1.56 5.72
N LEU A 160 -9.55 2.24 5.30
CA LEU A 160 -8.24 2.14 5.96
C LEU A 160 -8.26 2.79 7.34
N SER A 161 -8.88 3.97 7.44
CA SER A 161 -9.09 4.67 8.71
C SER A 161 -9.95 3.84 9.68
N GLY A 162 -10.92 3.08 9.18
CA GLY A 162 -11.68 2.12 9.98
C GLY A 162 -10.83 0.98 10.55
N LEU A 163 -9.85 0.48 9.80
CA LEU A 163 -8.89 -0.52 10.31
C LEU A 163 -7.97 0.09 11.38
N VAL A 164 -7.55 1.35 11.21
CA VAL A 164 -6.79 2.09 12.23
C VAL A 164 -7.61 2.28 13.50
N THR A 165 -8.88 2.64 13.36
CA THR A 165 -9.81 2.76 14.48
C THR A 165 -10.03 1.42 15.17
N PHE A 166 -10.10 0.33 14.42
CA PHE A 166 -10.23 -1.01 14.99
C PHE A 166 -9.02 -1.39 15.86
N THR A 167 -7.79 -1.04 15.46
CA THR A 167 -6.62 -1.33 16.29
C THR A 167 -6.58 -0.47 17.57
N ALA A 168 -7.08 0.77 17.52
CA ALA A 168 -7.31 1.57 18.73
C ALA A 168 -8.39 0.95 19.63
N ALA A 169 -9.53 0.54 19.07
CA ALA A 169 -10.57 -0.15 19.82
C ALA A 169 -10.05 -1.43 20.50
N ALA A 170 -9.22 -2.21 19.81
CA ALA A 170 -8.56 -3.39 20.39
C ALA A 170 -7.65 -3.01 21.57
N GLY A 171 -6.89 -1.92 21.46
CA GLY A 171 -6.10 -1.35 22.55
C GLY A 171 -6.95 -1.01 23.79
N PHE A 172 -8.10 -0.39 23.58
CA PHE A 172 -9.04 -0.05 24.64
C PHE A 172 -9.58 -1.29 25.35
N VAL A 173 -10.01 -2.30 24.58
CA VAL A 173 -10.58 -3.54 25.11
C VAL A 173 -9.53 -4.33 25.90
N VAL A 174 -8.32 -4.47 25.37
CA VAL A 174 -7.23 -5.20 26.04
C VAL A 174 -6.84 -4.54 27.37
N ALA A 175 -6.91 -3.21 27.44
CA ALA A 175 -6.57 -2.47 28.64
C ALA A 175 -7.73 -2.36 29.66
N SER A 176 -8.93 -2.78 29.27
CA SER A 176 -10.11 -2.75 30.14
C SER A 176 -10.04 -3.85 31.23
N PRO A 177 -10.53 -3.60 32.45
CA PRO A 177 -10.47 -4.58 33.54
C PRO A 177 -11.15 -5.91 33.20
N LEU A 178 -10.48 -7.04 33.46
CA LEU A 178 -11.08 -8.36 33.29
C LEU A 178 -12.30 -8.53 34.21
N GLY A 179 -13.44 -8.90 33.63
CA GLY A 179 -14.69 -9.15 34.36
C GLY A 179 -15.47 -7.89 34.76
N GLY A 180 -14.98 -6.69 34.45
CA GLY A 180 -15.70 -5.44 34.63
C GLY A 180 -16.59 -5.07 33.43
N PRO A 181 -17.55 -4.15 33.61
CA PRO A 181 -18.32 -3.63 32.49
C PRO A 181 -17.42 -2.82 31.54
N LEU A 182 -17.51 -3.10 30.25
CA LEU A 182 -16.79 -2.32 29.24
C LEU A 182 -17.41 -0.92 29.14
N ASN A 183 -16.59 0.13 29.26
CA ASN A 183 -17.04 1.51 29.05
C ASN A 183 -17.32 1.75 27.54
N LEU A 184 -18.53 1.38 27.11
CA LEU A 184 -18.96 1.50 25.71
C LEU A 184 -18.97 2.94 25.21
N ALA A 185 -19.31 3.90 26.07
CA ALA A 185 -19.28 5.32 25.73
C ALA A 185 -17.84 5.79 25.45
N GLY A 186 -16.91 5.47 26.36
CA GLY A 186 -15.48 5.77 26.18
C GLY A 186 -14.89 5.10 24.93
N LEU A 187 -15.26 3.85 24.66
CA LEU A 187 -14.86 3.12 23.46
C LEU A 187 -15.39 3.79 22.18
N ALA A 188 -16.67 4.19 22.16
CA ALA A 188 -17.29 4.85 21.03
C ALA A 188 -16.66 6.22 20.75
N CYS A 189 -16.46 7.03 21.80
CA CYS A 189 -15.79 8.33 21.71
C CYS A 189 -14.33 8.21 21.24
N CYS A 190 -13.57 7.27 21.80
CA CYS A 190 -12.20 6.96 21.37
C CYS A 190 -12.15 6.55 19.90
N SER A 191 -13.08 5.68 19.49
CA SER A 191 -13.15 5.19 18.11
C SER A 191 -13.52 6.31 17.14
N ALA A 192 -14.53 7.12 17.46
CA ALA A 192 -14.96 8.25 16.63
C ALA A 192 -13.86 9.30 16.49
N GLY A 193 -13.21 9.67 17.59
CA GLY A 193 -12.11 10.64 17.57
C GLY A 193 -10.90 10.14 16.78
N THR A 194 -10.52 8.88 16.96
CA THR A 194 -9.43 8.24 16.21
C THR A 194 -9.75 8.15 14.71
N MET A 195 -10.99 7.81 14.35
CA MET A 195 -11.45 7.75 12.96
C MET A 195 -11.32 9.11 12.27
N LEU A 196 -11.82 10.17 12.92
CA LEU A 196 -11.75 11.54 12.39
C LEU A 196 -10.30 12.02 12.25
N ALA A 197 -9.44 11.74 13.23
CA ALA A 197 -8.02 12.07 13.15
C ALA A 197 -7.31 11.31 12.02
N ALA A 198 -7.57 10.00 11.87
CA ALA A 198 -7.01 9.17 10.80
C ALA A 198 -7.49 9.59 9.40
N MET A 199 -8.77 9.97 9.28
CA MET A 199 -9.32 10.55 8.04
C MET A 199 -8.65 11.87 7.70
N GLY A 200 -8.47 12.77 8.68
CA GLY A 200 -7.78 14.03 8.51
C GLY A 200 -6.32 13.86 8.06
N ALA A 201 -5.57 12.98 8.73
CA ALA A 201 -4.21 12.62 8.36
C ALA A 201 -4.13 12.04 6.92
N SER A 202 -5.08 11.17 6.55
CA SER A 202 -5.17 10.63 5.19
C SER A 202 -5.47 11.69 4.13
N ALA A 203 -6.33 12.66 4.47
CA ALA A 203 -6.69 13.78 3.60
C ALA A 203 -5.50 14.71 3.37
N TYR A 204 -4.74 15.05 4.43
CA TYR A 204 -3.48 15.79 4.31
C TYR A 204 -2.51 15.09 3.37
N ASN A 205 -2.30 13.78 3.55
CA ASN A 205 -1.42 13.01 2.68
C ASN A 205 -1.87 13.07 1.21
N GLN A 206 -3.17 12.95 0.90
CA GLN A 206 -3.66 13.06 -0.48
C GLN A 206 -3.50 14.48 -1.05
N ALA A 207 -3.70 15.51 -0.22
CA ALA A 207 -3.56 16.91 -0.63
C ALA A 207 -2.09 17.29 -0.91
N SER A 208 -1.14 16.74 -0.15
CA SER A 208 0.29 17.02 -0.32
C SER A 208 0.94 16.27 -1.48
N GLU A 209 0.39 15.12 -1.90
CA GLU A 209 1.05 14.21 -2.85
C GLU A 209 0.47 14.22 -4.26
N VAL A 210 -0.28 15.26 -4.63
CA VAL A 210 -1.02 15.32 -5.91
C VAL A 210 -0.12 15.04 -7.12
N THR A 211 1.06 15.65 -7.18
CA THR A 211 2.01 15.48 -8.29
C THR A 211 2.54 14.05 -8.39
N ASN A 212 2.88 13.44 -7.25
CA ASN A 212 3.41 12.08 -7.15
C ASN A 212 2.32 11.07 -7.47
N ASP A 213 1.13 11.25 -6.88
CA ASP A 213 -0.02 10.37 -7.06
C ASP A 213 -0.49 10.32 -8.51
N ARG A 214 -0.34 11.42 -9.28
CA ARG A 214 -0.67 11.48 -10.71
C ARG A 214 0.20 10.56 -11.57
N ARG A 215 1.44 10.29 -11.14
CA ARG A 215 2.41 9.44 -11.86
C ARG A 215 2.24 7.95 -11.55
N MET A 216 1.36 7.60 -10.62
CA MET A 216 1.17 6.24 -10.11
C MET A 216 -0.20 5.69 -10.52
N LYS A 217 -0.21 4.53 -11.19
CA LYS A 217 -1.45 3.90 -11.73
C LYS A 217 -2.54 3.73 -10.67
N ARG A 218 -2.14 3.33 -9.46
CA ARG A 218 -3.04 3.07 -8.33
C ARG A 218 -3.71 4.33 -7.76
N THR A 219 -3.07 5.49 -7.87
CA THR A 219 -3.46 6.71 -7.15
C THR A 219 -3.86 7.86 -8.07
N ALA A 220 -3.65 7.70 -9.37
CA ALA A 220 -4.04 8.69 -10.39
C ALA A 220 -5.55 9.00 -10.42
N ARG A 221 -6.39 8.16 -9.80
CA ARG A 221 -7.85 8.35 -9.69
C ARG A 221 -8.31 8.97 -8.38
N ARG A 222 -7.40 9.40 -7.49
CA ARG A 222 -7.78 10.03 -6.22
C ARG A 222 -8.56 11.33 -6.46
N PRO A 223 -9.52 11.69 -5.60
CA PRO A 223 -10.37 12.88 -5.79
C PRO A 223 -9.61 14.19 -6.01
N VAL A 224 -8.48 14.38 -5.32
CA VAL A 224 -7.65 15.58 -5.43
C VAL A 224 -6.83 15.59 -6.74
N VAL A 225 -6.45 14.42 -7.25
CA VAL A 225 -5.67 14.28 -8.49
C VAL A 225 -6.53 14.51 -9.72
N THR A 226 -7.78 14.03 -9.69
CA THR A 226 -8.76 14.18 -10.78
C THR A 226 -9.44 15.55 -10.80
N GLY A 227 -9.18 16.40 -9.79
CA GLY A 227 -9.83 17.70 -9.64
C GLY A 227 -11.28 17.62 -9.12
N ALA A 228 -11.73 16.47 -8.63
CA ALA A 228 -13.06 16.33 -8.04
C ALA A 228 -13.18 17.10 -6.71
N LEU A 229 -12.07 17.29 -6.01
CA LEU A 229 -11.92 18.21 -4.89
C LEU A 229 -10.67 19.07 -5.13
N SER A 230 -10.76 20.37 -4.88
CA SER A 230 -9.60 21.26 -4.99
C SER A 230 -8.60 21.00 -3.86
N VAL A 231 -7.31 21.29 -4.09
CA VAL A 231 -6.25 21.13 -3.08
C VAL A 231 -6.52 21.95 -1.82
N PRO A 232 -6.89 23.25 -1.89
CA PRO A 232 -7.22 24.03 -0.70
C PRO A 232 -8.40 23.45 0.08
N HIS A 233 -9.43 22.96 -0.62
CA HIS A 233 -10.58 22.33 0.00
C HIS A 233 -10.20 21.03 0.72
N ALA A 234 -9.35 20.21 0.10
CA ALA A 234 -8.83 19.00 0.72
C ALA A 234 -8.03 19.30 2.00
N PHE A 235 -7.18 20.35 2.00
CA PHE A 235 -6.48 20.82 3.19
C PHE A 235 -7.44 21.34 4.28
N ALA A 236 -8.45 22.13 3.91
CA ALA A 236 -9.45 22.62 4.86
C ALA A 236 -10.22 21.47 5.50
N ALA A 237 -10.66 20.50 4.70
CA ALA A 237 -11.34 19.29 5.19
C ALA A 237 -10.43 18.43 6.09
N ALA A 238 -9.15 18.30 5.73
CA ALA A 238 -8.15 17.60 6.55
C ALA A 238 -7.97 18.25 7.92
N THR A 239 -7.83 19.58 7.95
CA THR A 239 -7.71 20.37 9.18
C THR A 239 -8.97 20.24 10.04
N ALA A 240 -10.15 20.43 9.45
CA ALA A 240 -11.42 20.31 10.16
C ALA A 240 -11.61 18.92 10.77
N SER A 241 -11.36 17.85 10.01
CA SER A 241 -11.46 16.47 10.49
C SER A 241 -10.45 16.17 11.61
N SER A 242 -9.22 16.66 11.48
CA SER A 242 -8.17 16.46 12.48
C SER A 242 -8.48 17.18 13.79
N LEU A 243 -8.89 18.45 13.71
CA LEU A 243 -9.28 19.24 14.89
C LEU A 243 -10.53 18.66 15.56
N ALA A 244 -11.53 18.25 14.78
CA ALA A 244 -12.73 17.60 15.33
C ALA A 244 -12.39 16.28 16.03
N GLY A 245 -11.54 15.45 15.42
CA GLY A 245 -11.12 14.17 16.01
C GLY A 245 -10.32 14.35 17.29
N VAL A 246 -9.29 15.20 17.26
CA VAL A 246 -8.45 15.49 18.44
C VAL A 246 -9.26 16.19 19.54
N GLY A 247 -10.09 17.16 19.18
CA GLY A 247 -10.96 17.87 20.12
C GLY A 247 -11.97 16.94 20.79
N LEU A 248 -12.55 16.00 20.04
CA LEU A 248 -13.42 14.97 20.61
C LEU A 248 -12.67 14.09 21.61
N LEU A 249 -11.47 13.62 21.28
CA LEU A 249 -10.64 12.84 22.20
C LEU A 249 -10.29 13.64 23.48
N TYR A 250 -9.98 14.93 23.33
CA TYR A 250 -9.64 15.78 24.46
C TYR A 250 -10.84 15.98 25.39
N ALA A 251 -12.01 16.27 24.82
CA ALA A 251 -13.22 16.59 25.58
C ALA A 251 -13.89 15.36 26.21
N THR A 252 -13.80 14.18 25.58
CA THR A 252 -14.60 13.00 25.97
C THR A 252 -13.79 11.78 26.42
N VAL A 253 -12.48 11.76 26.19
CA VAL A 253 -11.62 10.62 26.52
C VAL A 253 -10.56 11.01 27.55
N ASN A 254 -9.49 11.69 27.14
CA ASN A 254 -8.48 12.29 28.01
C ASN A 254 -7.42 13.08 27.20
N PRO A 255 -6.68 14.00 27.85
CA PRO A 255 -5.62 14.78 27.20
C PRO A 255 -4.47 13.94 26.62
N LEU A 256 -4.12 12.81 27.25
CA LEU A 256 -3.04 11.94 26.79
C LEU A 256 -3.36 11.33 25.42
N THR A 257 -4.56 10.77 25.28
CA THR A 257 -5.06 10.18 24.03
C THR A 257 -5.18 11.23 22.94
N ALA A 258 -5.68 12.42 23.28
CA ALA A 258 -5.75 13.55 22.35
C ALA A 258 -4.36 13.99 21.89
N GLY A 259 -3.40 14.09 22.81
CA GLY A 259 -2.01 14.43 22.52
C GLY A 259 -1.35 13.41 21.59
N LEU A 260 -1.56 12.12 21.84
CA LEU A 260 -1.10 11.05 20.94
C LEU A 260 -1.75 11.15 19.57
N GLY A 261 -3.06 11.43 19.49
CA GLY A 261 -3.78 11.62 18.24
C GLY A 261 -3.24 12.82 17.44
N ALA A 262 -3.05 13.97 18.09
CA ALA A 262 -2.49 15.17 17.48
C ALA A 262 -1.06 14.93 16.99
N ALA A 263 -0.21 14.34 17.84
CA ALA A 263 1.15 13.96 17.47
C ALA A 263 1.17 13.00 16.28
N ASN A 264 0.23 12.05 16.21
CA ASN A 264 0.15 11.10 15.10
C ASN A 264 -0.30 11.75 13.79
N VAL A 265 -1.23 12.70 13.83
CA VAL A 265 -1.63 13.49 12.65
C VAL A 265 -0.42 14.26 12.11
N VAL A 266 0.32 14.95 12.99
CA VAL A 266 1.54 15.70 12.61
C VAL A 266 2.62 14.75 12.09
N LEU A 267 2.88 13.64 12.79
CA LEU A 267 3.87 12.64 12.38
C LEU A 267 3.53 12.08 10.99
N TYR A 268 2.27 11.81 10.70
CA TYR A 268 1.87 11.31 9.39
C TYR A 268 1.96 12.38 8.29
N ALA A 269 1.36 13.55 8.52
CA ALA A 269 1.23 14.59 7.51
C ALA A 269 2.54 15.36 7.27
N ALA A 270 3.25 15.76 8.34
CA ALA A 270 4.40 16.65 8.25
C ALA A 270 5.74 15.93 8.21
N VAL A 271 5.84 14.71 8.76
CA VAL A 271 7.12 13.96 8.81
C VAL A 271 7.11 12.83 7.81
N TYR A 272 6.21 11.85 7.97
CA TYR A 272 6.19 10.65 7.13
C TYR A 272 5.89 10.96 5.66
N THR A 273 4.92 11.82 5.38
CA THR A 273 4.52 12.14 4.00
C THR A 273 5.68 12.68 3.15
N PRO A 274 6.39 13.75 3.54
CA PRO A 274 7.56 14.21 2.78
C PRO A 274 8.73 13.22 2.83
N LEU A 275 8.92 12.50 3.94
CA LEU A 275 10.03 11.55 4.09
C LEU A 275 10.02 10.44 3.03
N LYS A 276 8.85 10.08 2.49
CA LYS A 276 8.73 9.12 1.37
C LYS A 276 9.56 9.52 0.14
N GLN A 277 9.77 10.80 -0.09
CA GLN A 277 10.57 11.31 -1.22
C GLN A 277 12.03 11.56 -0.84
N VAL A 278 12.38 11.52 0.44
CA VAL A 278 13.73 11.88 0.92
C VAL A 278 14.55 10.65 1.30
N SER A 279 13.92 9.67 1.96
CA SER A 279 14.67 8.55 2.55
C SER A 279 13.88 7.25 2.62
N PHE A 280 14.59 6.13 2.54
CA PHE A 280 14.03 4.79 2.78
C PHE A 280 13.57 4.58 4.23
N TRP A 281 13.97 5.45 5.16
CA TRP A 281 13.49 5.46 6.54
C TRP A 281 11.99 5.73 6.66
N ASN A 282 11.33 6.19 5.59
CA ASN A 282 9.88 6.39 5.56
C ASN A 282 9.11 5.15 6.05
N THR A 283 9.55 3.93 5.74
CA THR A 283 8.84 2.71 6.15
C THR A 283 8.85 2.52 7.67
N TRP A 284 9.96 2.88 8.33
CA TRP A 284 10.09 2.83 9.78
C TRP A 284 9.24 3.88 10.46
N VAL A 285 9.28 5.13 9.98
CA VAL A 285 8.45 6.21 10.52
C VAL A 285 6.96 5.94 10.28
N GLY A 286 6.59 5.42 9.12
CA GLY A 286 5.23 5.01 8.80
C GLY A 286 4.73 3.89 9.71
N ALA A 287 5.60 2.97 10.13
CA ALA A 287 5.23 1.97 11.10
C ALA A 287 5.04 2.53 12.52
N VAL A 288 5.79 3.56 12.92
CA VAL A 288 5.53 4.28 14.18
C VAL A 288 4.12 4.88 14.14
N VAL A 289 3.74 5.52 13.02
CA VAL A 289 2.37 6.03 12.84
C VAL A 289 1.32 4.92 13.02
N GLY A 290 1.58 3.74 12.45
CA GLY A 290 0.69 2.58 12.59
C GLY A 290 0.64 2.01 14.00
N ALA A 291 1.68 2.19 14.82
CA ALA A 291 1.79 1.65 16.18
C ALA A 291 1.09 2.49 17.26
N ILE A 292 0.89 3.78 17.00
CA ILE A 292 0.28 4.73 17.95
C ILE A 292 -1.21 4.45 18.22
N PRO A 293 -2.08 4.09 17.26
CA PRO A 293 -3.51 3.88 17.49
C PRO A 293 -3.84 2.84 18.59
N PRO A 294 -3.24 1.64 18.65
CA PRO A 294 -3.41 0.75 19.80
C PRO A 294 -3.04 1.39 21.14
N MET A 295 -1.97 2.18 21.17
CA MET A 295 -1.53 2.90 22.36
C MET A 295 -2.52 4.00 22.76
N MET A 296 -3.13 4.68 21.79
CA MET A 296 -4.22 5.62 22.03
C MET A 296 -5.42 4.93 22.67
N GLY A 297 -5.81 3.75 22.15
CA GLY A 297 -6.84 2.93 22.75
C GLY A 297 -6.54 2.51 24.19
N TYR A 298 -5.31 2.03 24.42
CA TYR A 298 -4.85 1.64 25.76
C TYR A 298 -4.90 2.82 26.74
N ALA A 299 -4.38 3.98 26.32
CA ALA A 299 -4.41 5.22 27.10
C ALA A 299 -5.83 5.75 27.32
N ALA A 300 -6.75 5.51 26.38
CA ALA A 300 -8.15 5.89 26.51
C ALA A 300 -8.86 5.10 27.63
N ALA A 301 -8.52 3.82 27.81
CA ALA A 301 -9.10 2.98 28.85
C ALA A 301 -8.43 3.15 30.23
N THR A 302 -7.12 3.40 30.26
CA THR A 302 -6.32 3.40 31.51
C THR A 302 -5.86 4.76 31.99
N GLY A 303 -5.92 5.79 31.13
CA GLY A 303 -5.35 7.12 31.40
C GLY A 303 -3.83 7.18 31.33
N GLY A 304 -3.12 6.11 30.95
CA GLY A 304 -1.66 6.05 30.94
C GLY A 304 -1.05 5.15 29.87
N LEU A 305 0.28 5.18 29.76
CA LEU A 305 1.08 4.33 28.87
C LEU A 305 1.94 3.36 29.67
N SER A 306 1.30 2.35 30.25
CA SER A 306 2.01 1.25 30.91
C SER A 306 2.79 0.40 29.89
N VAL A 307 3.56 -0.57 30.39
CA VAL A 307 4.27 -1.56 29.55
C VAL A 307 3.33 -2.20 28.52
N GLY A 308 2.04 -2.38 28.86
CA GLY A 308 1.10 -2.98 27.92
C GLY A 308 0.79 -2.16 26.68
N ALA A 309 0.70 -0.83 26.82
CA ALA A 309 0.56 0.04 25.66
C ALA A 309 1.74 -0.14 24.69
N TRP A 310 2.97 -0.15 25.23
CA TRP A 310 4.19 -0.30 24.45
C TRP A 310 4.32 -1.67 23.79
N VAL A 311 3.91 -2.74 24.49
CA VAL A 311 3.89 -4.10 23.90
C VAL A 311 2.89 -4.17 22.75
N MET A 312 1.68 -3.62 22.89
CA MET A 312 0.68 -3.60 21.82
C MET A 312 1.15 -2.77 20.61
N GLY A 313 1.69 -1.57 20.87
CA GLY A 313 2.28 -0.74 19.83
C GLY A 313 3.44 -1.46 19.13
N GLY A 314 4.32 -2.13 19.88
CA GLY A 314 5.43 -2.91 19.37
C GLY A 314 5.01 -4.10 18.51
N ILE A 315 3.95 -4.80 18.90
CA ILE A 315 3.38 -5.91 18.11
C ILE A 315 2.92 -5.39 16.76
N LEU A 316 2.12 -4.31 16.74
CA LEU A 316 1.62 -3.74 15.49
C LEU A 316 2.75 -3.13 14.65
N PHE A 317 3.73 -2.48 15.30
CA PHE A 317 4.95 -1.98 14.69
C PHE A 317 5.72 -3.06 13.93
N SER A 318 5.96 -4.20 14.59
CA SER A 318 6.75 -5.28 14.01
C SER A 318 5.97 -6.08 12.96
N TRP A 319 4.67 -6.30 13.18
CA TRP A 319 3.80 -7.03 12.27
C TRP A 319 3.71 -6.39 10.88
N GLN A 320 3.58 -5.06 10.80
CA GLN A 320 3.40 -4.38 9.50
C GLN A 320 4.67 -4.31 8.66
N MET A 321 5.86 -4.52 9.25
CA MET A 321 7.14 -4.36 8.55
C MET A 321 7.32 -5.30 7.36
N PRO A 322 7.17 -6.63 7.51
CA PRO A 322 7.27 -7.52 6.36
C PRO A 322 6.18 -7.24 5.31
N HIS A 323 4.99 -6.84 5.74
CA HIS A 323 3.91 -6.46 4.82
C HIS A 323 4.29 -5.22 3.99
N PHE A 324 4.74 -4.14 4.63
CA PHE A 324 5.14 -2.91 3.94
C PHE A 324 6.32 -3.09 3.00
N LEU A 325 7.35 -3.84 3.43
CA LEU A 325 8.52 -4.11 2.59
C LEU A 325 8.17 -5.01 1.40
N THR A 326 7.28 -5.98 1.57
CA THR A 326 6.81 -6.81 0.45
C THR A 326 5.95 -6.00 -0.52
N LEU A 327 5.05 -5.16 -0.02
CA LEU A 327 4.22 -4.27 -0.84
C LEU A 327 5.07 -3.27 -1.63
N ALA A 328 6.10 -2.70 -0.99
CA ALA A 328 7.07 -1.81 -1.63
C ALA A 328 7.84 -2.53 -2.75
N TYR A 329 8.17 -3.81 -2.58
CA TYR A 329 8.81 -4.61 -3.62
C TYR A 329 7.86 -4.94 -4.79
N MET A 330 6.61 -5.32 -4.49
CA MET A 330 5.59 -5.64 -5.51
C MET A 330 5.25 -4.44 -6.39
N HIS A 331 5.14 -3.25 -5.80
CA HIS A 331 4.81 -2.01 -6.51
C HIS A 331 6.02 -1.11 -6.75
N ARG A 332 7.24 -1.66 -6.74
CA ARG A 332 8.49 -0.88 -6.88
C ARG A 332 8.50 0.04 -8.11
N GLY A 333 7.98 -0.43 -9.25
CA GLY A 333 7.92 0.37 -10.47
C GLY A 333 7.01 1.59 -10.34
N ASP A 334 5.85 1.42 -9.70
CA ASP A 334 4.93 2.55 -9.42
C ASP A 334 5.58 3.52 -8.43
N TYR A 335 6.23 3.03 -7.37
CA TYR A 335 6.92 3.88 -6.40
C TYR A 335 8.05 4.71 -7.04
N LEU A 336 8.83 4.09 -7.95
CA LEU A 336 9.86 4.78 -8.72
C LEU A 336 9.26 5.87 -9.63
N ALA A 337 8.16 5.57 -10.32
CA ALA A 337 7.46 6.57 -11.15
C ALA A 337 6.91 7.75 -10.32
N GLY A 338 6.47 7.48 -9.10
CA GLY A 338 6.04 8.48 -8.11
C GLY A 338 7.18 9.24 -7.43
N GLY A 339 8.46 8.94 -7.73
CA GLY A 339 9.61 9.60 -7.11
C GLY A 339 9.84 9.21 -5.64
N TYR A 340 9.39 8.04 -5.22
CA TYR A 340 9.53 7.58 -3.85
C TYR A 340 10.78 6.73 -3.62
N HIS A 341 11.42 6.94 -2.47
CA HIS A 341 12.64 6.26 -2.06
C HIS A 341 12.30 5.05 -1.18
N MET A 342 11.97 3.93 -1.79
CA MET A 342 11.71 2.67 -1.07
C MET A 342 12.98 1.84 -0.89
N LEU A 343 13.08 1.12 0.24
CA LEU A 343 14.21 0.24 0.51
C LEU A 343 14.33 -0.92 -0.51
N PRO A 344 13.29 -1.76 -0.73
CA PRO A 344 13.39 -2.84 -1.70
C PRO A 344 13.43 -2.28 -3.13
N LYS A 345 14.44 -2.71 -3.90
CA LYS A 345 14.65 -2.33 -5.30
C LYS A 345 14.55 -3.55 -6.20
N GLU A 346 15.56 -3.80 -7.03
CA GLU A 346 15.60 -4.89 -8.00
C GLU A 346 15.95 -6.24 -7.34
N PRO A 347 15.54 -7.37 -7.96
CA PRO A 347 16.01 -8.71 -7.58
C PRO A 347 17.54 -8.77 -7.47
N GLY A 348 18.08 -9.48 -6.47
CA GLY A 348 19.53 -9.63 -6.28
C GLY A 348 20.24 -8.38 -5.74
N SER A 349 19.57 -7.22 -5.66
CA SER A 349 20.19 -6.00 -5.13
C SER A 349 20.50 -6.09 -3.64
N ALA A 350 21.57 -5.43 -3.19
CA ALA A 350 21.89 -5.31 -1.77
C ALA A 350 20.75 -4.65 -0.96
N ALA A 351 19.96 -3.78 -1.61
CA ALA A 351 18.82 -3.11 -1.00
C ALA A 351 17.66 -4.09 -0.73
N LEU A 352 17.36 -4.99 -1.67
CA LEU A 352 16.38 -6.07 -1.45
C LEU A 352 16.85 -7.05 -0.37
N ARG A 353 18.15 -7.38 -0.33
CA ARG A 353 18.72 -8.20 0.75
C ARG A 353 18.54 -7.54 2.12
N ARG A 354 18.78 -6.23 2.24
CA ARG A 354 18.52 -5.48 3.49
C ARG A 354 17.04 -5.49 3.87
N ALA A 355 16.14 -5.32 2.90
CA ALA A 355 14.69 -5.37 3.15
C ALA A 355 14.25 -6.74 3.66
N THR A 356 14.68 -7.83 3.01
CA THR A 356 14.31 -9.20 3.42
C THR A 356 14.90 -9.57 4.79
N VAL A 357 16.12 -9.14 5.11
CA VAL A 357 16.70 -9.31 6.46
C VAL A 357 15.91 -8.50 7.50
N ALA A 358 15.46 -7.28 7.17
CA ALA A 358 14.59 -6.52 8.05
C ALA A 358 13.26 -7.25 8.30
N CYS A 359 12.66 -7.88 7.28
CA CYS A 359 11.47 -8.73 7.47
C CYS A 359 11.74 -9.84 8.50
N LEU A 360 12.84 -10.58 8.35
CA LEU A 360 13.21 -11.68 9.26
C LEU A 360 13.39 -11.18 10.70
N ARG A 361 14.09 -10.06 10.89
CA ARG A 361 14.27 -9.44 12.20
C ARG A 361 12.93 -9.06 12.85
N HIS A 362 12.03 -8.44 12.09
CA HIS A 362 10.74 -8.02 12.62
C HIS A 362 9.82 -9.21 12.95
N VAL A 363 9.91 -10.33 12.24
CA VAL A 363 9.23 -11.57 12.63
C VAL A 363 9.79 -12.10 13.96
N ALA A 364 11.12 -12.08 14.15
CA ALA A 364 11.73 -12.48 15.42
C ALA A 364 11.32 -11.55 16.58
N TYR A 365 11.30 -10.22 16.34
CA TYR A 365 10.82 -9.25 17.33
C TYR A 365 9.34 -9.46 17.66
N LEU A 366 8.51 -9.76 16.66
CA LEU A 366 7.10 -10.06 16.86
C LEU A 366 6.91 -11.26 17.79
N GLN A 367 7.68 -12.34 17.59
CA GLN A 367 7.65 -13.49 18.49
C GLN A 367 8.08 -13.12 19.92
N GLY A 368 9.17 -12.37 20.07
CA GLY A 368 9.65 -11.91 21.37
C GLY A 368 8.61 -11.03 22.10
N LEU A 369 7.92 -10.16 21.37
CA LEU A 369 6.85 -9.31 21.92
C LEU A 369 5.61 -10.11 22.32
N CYS A 370 5.22 -11.14 21.55
CA CYS A 370 4.15 -12.06 21.93
C CYS A 370 4.50 -12.85 23.20
N MET A 371 5.75 -13.30 23.34
CA MET A 371 6.24 -13.95 24.55
C MET A 371 6.25 -12.99 25.75
N ALA A 372 6.68 -11.74 25.54
CA ALA A 372 6.64 -10.71 26.57
C ALA A 372 5.20 -10.40 27.00
N ALA A 373 4.25 -10.31 26.07
CA ALA A 373 2.84 -10.06 26.37
C ALA A 373 2.23 -11.16 27.27
N ALA A 374 2.57 -12.43 26.99
CA ALA A 374 2.09 -13.60 27.72
C ALA A 374 2.89 -13.91 28.99
N SER A 375 4.01 -13.21 29.21
CA SER A 375 4.82 -13.38 30.42
C SER A 375 4.01 -13.01 31.66
N PRO A 376 4.12 -13.75 32.78
CA PRO A 376 3.49 -13.39 34.05
C PRO A 376 3.86 -11.99 34.55
N LEU A 377 5.00 -11.45 34.11
CA LEU A 377 5.46 -10.10 34.45
C LEU A 377 4.62 -8.99 33.81
N VAL A 378 4.01 -9.26 32.66
CA VAL A 378 3.23 -8.30 31.88
C VAL A 378 1.74 -8.66 31.93
N GLY A 379 1.42 -9.95 31.81
CA GLY A 379 0.12 -10.53 32.16
C GLY A 379 -1.07 -10.01 31.35
N ILE A 380 -0.85 -9.45 30.15
CA ILE A 380 -1.91 -8.81 29.35
C ILE A 380 -2.76 -9.85 28.62
N VAL A 381 -2.14 -10.95 28.20
CA VAL A 381 -2.77 -11.97 27.37
C VAL A 381 -2.62 -13.34 27.98
N THR A 382 -3.50 -14.26 27.57
CA THR A 382 -3.51 -15.63 28.06
C THR A 382 -2.39 -16.45 27.42
N PRO A 383 -1.98 -17.58 28.04
CA PRO A 383 -1.06 -18.53 27.40
C PRO A 383 -1.57 -19.08 26.06
N TRP A 384 -2.90 -19.14 25.87
CA TRP A 384 -3.51 -19.53 24.61
C TRP A 384 -3.19 -18.58 23.47
N PHE A 385 -3.16 -17.27 23.74
CA PHE A 385 -2.71 -16.28 22.76
C PHE A 385 -1.27 -16.57 22.31
N LEU A 386 -0.37 -16.96 23.22
CA LEU A 386 1.01 -17.27 22.84
C LEU A 386 1.08 -18.47 21.89
N LEU A 387 0.28 -19.51 22.13
CA LEU A 387 0.21 -20.68 21.24
C LEU A 387 -0.25 -20.25 19.84
N GLU A 388 -1.37 -19.53 19.75
CA GLU A 388 -1.95 -19.08 18.47
C GLU A 388 -1.01 -18.12 17.74
N ALA A 389 -0.45 -17.14 18.44
CA ALA A 389 0.50 -16.18 17.89
C ALA A 389 1.78 -16.87 17.40
N THR A 390 2.27 -17.88 18.12
CA THR A 390 3.47 -18.62 17.69
C THR A 390 3.22 -19.41 16.41
N LEU A 391 2.04 -20.04 16.27
CA LEU A 391 1.68 -20.74 15.03
C LEU A 391 1.59 -19.77 13.84
N LEU A 392 0.94 -18.62 14.03
CA LEU A 392 0.85 -17.58 12.99
C LEU A 392 2.22 -16.99 12.65
N ASN A 393 3.05 -16.73 13.66
CA ASN A 393 4.41 -16.22 13.48
C ASN A 393 5.31 -17.24 12.79
N ALA A 394 5.13 -18.54 13.02
CA ALA A 394 5.87 -19.59 12.32
C ALA A 394 5.54 -19.61 10.82
N VAL A 395 4.26 -19.50 10.45
CA VAL A 395 3.85 -19.36 9.04
C VAL A 395 4.41 -18.08 8.44
N PHE A 396 4.33 -16.96 9.17
CA PHE A 396 4.83 -15.69 8.70
C PHE A 396 6.36 -15.71 8.52
N GLY A 397 7.07 -16.34 9.45
CA GLY A 397 8.51 -16.57 9.39
C GLY A 397 8.93 -17.48 8.24
N TYR A 398 8.18 -18.55 7.98
CA TYR A 398 8.39 -19.39 6.80
C TYR A 398 8.28 -18.57 5.51
N CYS A 399 7.23 -17.76 5.37
CA CYS A 399 7.08 -16.87 4.22
C CYS A 399 8.22 -15.85 4.10
N ALA A 400 8.67 -15.27 5.22
CA ALA A 400 9.78 -14.32 5.24
C ALA A 400 11.12 -14.98 4.85
N VAL A 401 11.38 -16.21 5.31
CA VAL A 401 12.57 -17.00 4.94
C VAL A 401 12.52 -17.33 3.46
N ARG A 402 11.38 -17.76 2.95
CA ARG A 402 11.19 -18.01 1.52
C ARG A 402 11.45 -16.76 0.69
N PHE A 403 10.88 -15.62 1.08
CA PHE A 403 11.12 -14.34 0.42
C PHE A 403 12.60 -13.91 0.46
N HIS A 404 13.30 -14.17 1.57
CA HIS A 404 14.73 -13.90 1.68
C HIS A 404 15.56 -14.78 0.72
N ARG A 405 15.24 -16.08 0.63
CA ARG A 405 15.93 -17.02 -0.27
C ARG A 405 15.72 -16.65 -1.74
N GLU A 406 14.47 -16.43 -2.15
CA GLU A 406 14.13 -16.05 -3.53
C GLU A 406 14.71 -14.66 -3.89
N GLY A 407 14.65 -13.70 -2.96
CA GLY A 407 15.21 -12.36 -3.16
C GLY A 407 16.74 -12.33 -3.24
N ALA A 408 17.42 -13.26 -2.55
CA ALA A 408 18.88 -13.41 -2.58
C ALA A 408 19.38 -14.10 -3.86
N GLN A 409 18.58 -14.99 -4.47
CA GLN A 409 18.97 -15.75 -5.66
C GLN A 409 18.92 -14.95 -6.97
N GLY A 410 18.49 -13.69 -6.94
CA GLY A 410 18.67 -12.75 -8.04
C GLY A 410 18.27 -13.29 -9.40
N GLY A 411 16.97 -13.54 -9.62
CA GLY A 411 16.39 -13.69 -10.96
C GLY A 411 17.21 -14.52 -11.96
N GLN A 412 17.65 -15.71 -11.59
CA GLN A 412 17.97 -16.75 -12.57
C GLN A 412 16.80 -17.73 -12.60
N GLY A 413 15.91 -17.55 -13.59
CA GLY A 413 14.92 -18.56 -13.97
C GLY A 413 13.48 -18.22 -13.60
N SER A 414 12.77 -17.56 -14.51
CA SER A 414 11.57 -18.07 -15.23
C SER A 414 10.86 -16.91 -15.92
#